data_AF-A0A6N6Z8K2-F1
#
_entry.id   AF-A0A6N6Z8K2-F1
#
_cell.length_a   1.000
_cell.length_b   1.000
_cell.length_c   1.000
_cell.angle_alpha   90.00
_cell.angle_beta   90.00
_cell.angle_gamma   90.00
#
_symmetry.space_group_name_H-M   'P 1'
#
loop_
_entity.id
_entity.type
_entity.pdbx_description
1 polymer ?
#
loop_
_entity_poly.entity_id
_entity_poly.type
_entity_poly.pdbx_seq_one_letter_code
_entity_poly.pdbx_strand_id
1 'polypeptide(L)'
;MAALRYHIMKKQSLLLGFTALSMAVSSAFGLTVVSSDITSDTTWTTTGAPYILEEPIFVQDGATLTIQPGVVVRGQPRNGTAVAGSLLVARTGRIEAEGTSTNPIIFTTAAVDVNNDGNADGSVNAYTRFDDSIHDENDFLDEDPANTPLAPLNTAGEPNLQLWGGVVVLGNAPTNLGIGTGPGGDAEAGIGNIEGIDPQTNETKFGGFNPSDDSGILRYISIRHGGDVIEDANEINGLTLGGVGSGTTVDHIEVYCNWDDGFEFFGGTVNVDHLAAIFVGDDHFDFDEGYTGQAQFLFVVMPYFTAASGDYGSSSGDEAGEWDGDDWDLRSNDVTLNADGRPVPFSYPFVYNMTVVGSDLPSTSAATHSNSDLGRILMRNGFNGWVANSIIVNTGSTNPLSVSNADGAPGYNATDNAAAGTLGLAGVTFGDVPSGFPAASSAEETALANGGGNLVNPATFSLLGEDQNFNGSATLNPRPTGIPTNYTNPAPFIGGGFIETVEYRGAFDSNTSTPLWTTGWTAANARGFLAN
;
A
#
# COMPACT_ATOMS: atom_id res chain seq x y z
N MET A 1 -60.10 -39.37 -59.00
CA MET A 1 -60.04 -37.96 -59.43
C MET A 1 -60.29 -37.12 -58.19
N ALA A 2 -59.30 -36.38 -57.67
CA ALA A 2 -59.05 -34.95 -57.97
C ALA A 2 -60.22 -34.05 -57.50
N ALA A 3 -60.05 -32.99 -56.68
CA ALA A 3 -58.82 -32.39 -56.12
C ALA A 3 -59.08 -31.50 -54.87
N LEU A 4 -58.01 -31.28 -54.08
CA LEU A 4 -57.62 -30.11 -53.26
C LEU A 4 -58.63 -29.32 -52.37
N ARG A 5 -58.29 -29.35 -51.05
CA ARG A 5 -58.10 -28.22 -50.08
C ARG A 5 -59.35 -27.60 -49.39
N TYR A 6 -59.25 -26.81 -48.29
CA TYR A 6 -58.11 -26.25 -47.50
C TYR A 6 -58.47 -26.23 -45.98
N HIS A 7 -57.96 -27.12 -45.13
CA HIS A 7 -56.92 -26.90 -44.10
C HIS A 7 -57.01 -25.64 -43.19
N ILE A 8 -57.31 -25.83 -41.90
CA ILE A 8 -57.02 -24.89 -40.79
C ILE A 8 -56.00 -25.59 -39.87
N MET A 9 -54.85 -24.95 -39.61
CA MET A 9 -53.83 -25.49 -38.72
C MET A 9 -54.11 -25.10 -37.26
N LYS A 10 -54.09 -26.07 -36.34
CA LYS A 10 -53.72 -25.84 -34.94
C LYS A 10 -52.36 -26.48 -34.70
N LYS A 11 -51.37 -25.68 -34.30
CA LYS A 11 -50.09 -26.22 -33.80
C LYS A 11 -50.34 -26.88 -32.44
N GLN A 12 -49.87 -28.12 -32.27
CA GLN A 12 -49.71 -28.74 -30.95
C GLN A 12 -48.27 -28.52 -30.49
N SER A 13 -48.10 -28.11 -29.24
CA SER A 13 -46.79 -27.92 -28.61
C SER A 13 -46.23 -29.28 -28.18
N LEU A 14 -44.98 -29.57 -28.56
CA LEU A 14 -44.25 -30.72 -28.05
C LEU A 14 -43.32 -30.26 -26.93
N LEU A 15 -43.56 -30.71 -25.70
CA LEU A 15 -42.74 -30.41 -24.54
C LEU A 15 -41.67 -31.50 -24.39
N LEU A 16 -40.41 -31.20 -24.73
CA LEU A 16 -39.28 -32.05 -24.33
C LEU A 16 -38.79 -31.59 -22.95
N GLY A 17 -38.90 -32.46 -21.95
CA GLY A 17 -38.25 -32.25 -20.67
C GLY A 17 -36.76 -32.56 -20.77
N PHE A 18 -35.91 -31.55 -20.63
CA PHE A 18 -34.51 -31.73 -20.30
C PHE A 18 -34.36 -31.80 -18.77
N THR A 19 -34.22 -33.00 -18.22
CA THR A 19 -33.61 -33.16 -16.89
C THR A 19 -32.11 -32.94 -17.04
N ALA A 20 -31.66 -31.72 -16.77
CA ALA A 20 -30.25 -31.45 -16.55
C ALA A 20 -29.83 -32.18 -15.26
N LEU A 21 -29.05 -33.26 -15.41
CA LEU A 21 -28.37 -33.87 -14.28
C LEU A 21 -27.16 -32.97 -13.97
N SER A 22 -27.34 -32.03 -13.05
CA SER A 22 -26.23 -31.22 -12.53
C SER A 22 -25.29 -32.14 -11.77
N MET A 23 -24.21 -32.57 -12.44
CA MET A 23 -23.03 -33.02 -11.73
C MET A 23 -22.48 -31.79 -11.01
N ALA A 24 -22.70 -31.73 -9.69
CA ALA A 24 -21.89 -30.90 -8.84
C ALA A 24 -20.45 -31.43 -8.98
N VAL A 25 -19.66 -30.73 -9.79
CA VAL A 25 -18.21 -30.83 -9.67
C VAL A 25 -17.89 -30.14 -8.36
N SER A 26 -17.76 -30.93 -7.29
CA SER A 26 -16.92 -30.52 -6.19
C SER A 26 -15.53 -30.36 -6.80
N SER A 27 -15.15 -29.11 -7.07
CA SER A 27 -13.75 -28.73 -7.01
C SER A 27 -13.36 -28.95 -5.56
N ALA A 28 -12.67 -30.05 -5.29
CA ALA A 28 -11.76 -30.04 -4.15
C ALA A 28 -10.74 -28.94 -4.48
N PHE A 29 -10.83 -27.82 -3.79
CA PHE A 29 -9.81 -26.78 -3.88
C PHE A 29 -8.50 -27.38 -3.38
N GLY A 30 -7.40 -27.01 -4.03
CA GLY A 30 -6.09 -27.53 -3.67
C GLY A 30 -5.45 -26.64 -2.64
N LEU A 31 -5.87 -26.70 -1.38
CA LEU A 31 -5.15 -26.01 -0.31
C LEU A 31 -3.69 -26.50 -0.28
N THR A 32 -2.74 -25.56 -0.31
CA THR A 32 -1.30 -25.88 -0.28
C THR A 32 -0.65 -25.19 0.92
N VAL A 33 -0.22 -25.97 1.91
CA VAL A 33 0.63 -25.48 3.00
C VAL A 33 2.06 -25.27 2.48
N VAL A 34 2.64 -24.10 2.75
CA VAL A 34 3.99 -23.69 2.38
C VAL A 34 4.79 -23.46 3.67
N SER A 35 5.72 -24.38 3.96
CA SER A 35 6.55 -24.43 5.17
C SER A 35 8.03 -24.65 4.85
N SER A 36 8.47 -24.08 3.72
CA SER A 36 9.85 -24.11 3.27
C SER A 36 10.07 -23.12 2.13
N ASP A 37 11.26 -22.51 2.11
CA ASP A 37 11.71 -21.59 1.07
C ASP A 37 11.64 -22.13 -0.36
N ILE A 38 11.43 -21.19 -1.27
CA ILE A 38 11.41 -21.40 -2.71
C ILE A 38 12.86 -21.31 -3.23
N THR A 39 13.47 -22.48 -3.37
CA THR A 39 14.89 -22.66 -3.78
C THR A 39 15.06 -22.92 -5.28
N SER A 40 13.98 -22.92 -6.05
CA SER A 40 13.97 -23.10 -7.50
C SER A 40 12.67 -22.57 -8.10
N ASP A 41 12.69 -22.23 -9.39
CA ASP A 41 11.52 -21.71 -10.12
C ASP A 41 10.22 -22.47 -9.81
N THR A 42 9.25 -21.75 -9.25
CA THR A 42 8.01 -22.31 -8.71
C THR A 42 6.83 -21.52 -9.25
N THR A 43 5.72 -22.20 -9.58
CA THR A 43 4.50 -21.55 -10.06
C THR A 43 3.32 -21.88 -9.14
N TRP A 44 2.71 -20.86 -8.58
CA TRP A 44 1.47 -20.93 -7.83
C TRP A 44 0.27 -20.71 -8.76
N THR A 45 -0.75 -21.55 -8.62
CA THR A 45 -1.88 -21.68 -9.55
C THR A 45 -3.20 -21.71 -8.79
N THR A 46 -4.30 -21.29 -9.40
CA THR A 46 -5.63 -21.33 -8.75
C THR A 46 -6.08 -22.74 -8.38
N THR A 47 -5.53 -23.79 -9.02
CA THR A 47 -5.76 -25.19 -8.64
C THR A 47 -5.00 -25.65 -7.39
N GLY A 48 -3.98 -24.88 -6.95
CA GLY A 48 -3.24 -25.09 -5.72
C GLY A 48 -3.45 -23.97 -4.68
N ALA A 49 -4.47 -23.13 -4.89
CA ALA A 49 -4.87 -22.09 -3.96
C ALA A 49 -6.01 -22.58 -3.03
N PRO A 50 -6.10 -22.07 -1.77
CA PRO A 50 -5.21 -21.08 -1.18
C PRO A 50 -3.82 -21.63 -0.82
N TYR A 51 -2.79 -20.80 -0.97
CA TYR A 51 -1.44 -21.08 -0.48
C TYR A 51 -1.29 -20.52 0.94
N ILE A 52 -0.95 -21.35 1.92
CA ILE A 52 -0.84 -20.95 3.33
C ILE A 52 0.65 -20.83 3.70
N LEU A 53 1.13 -19.62 3.99
CA LEU A 53 2.50 -19.37 4.45
C LEU A 53 2.54 -19.66 5.95
N GLU A 54 3.21 -20.74 6.36
CA GLU A 54 3.29 -21.10 7.77
C GLU A 54 4.15 -20.12 8.59
N GLU A 55 5.22 -19.64 7.98
CA GLU A 55 6.30 -18.84 8.56
C GLU A 55 6.79 -17.85 7.48
N PRO A 56 7.81 -17.02 7.72
CA PRO A 56 8.47 -16.27 6.66
C PRO A 56 9.01 -17.21 5.57
N ILE A 57 8.48 -17.11 4.34
CA ILE A 57 8.89 -17.91 3.19
C ILE A 57 9.74 -17.07 2.24
N PHE A 58 10.99 -17.48 2.03
CA PHE A 58 11.91 -16.77 1.13
C PHE A 58 11.87 -17.35 -0.29
N VAL A 59 11.75 -16.48 -1.28
CA VAL A 59 12.17 -16.73 -2.67
C VAL A 59 13.67 -16.47 -2.73
N GLN A 60 14.46 -17.54 -2.66
CA GLN A 60 15.91 -17.46 -2.50
C GLN A 60 16.64 -17.05 -3.79
N ASP A 61 17.92 -16.71 -3.64
CA ASP A 61 18.84 -16.31 -4.69
C ASP A 61 18.75 -17.18 -5.96
N GLY A 62 18.38 -16.56 -7.08
CA GLY A 62 18.27 -17.19 -8.39
C GLY A 62 16.99 -17.99 -8.66
N ALA A 63 16.04 -18.06 -7.71
CA ALA A 63 14.72 -18.66 -7.92
C ALA A 63 13.68 -17.61 -8.33
N THR A 64 12.75 -17.98 -9.22
CA THR A 64 11.58 -17.17 -9.56
C THR A 64 10.29 -17.77 -9.00
N LEU A 65 9.52 -17.00 -8.22
CA LEU A 65 8.14 -17.34 -7.87
C LEU A 65 7.17 -16.69 -8.87
N THR A 66 6.49 -17.49 -9.68
CA THR A 66 5.37 -17.02 -10.51
C THR A 66 4.04 -17.26 -9.80
N ILE A 67 3.21 -16.21 -9.64
CA ILE A 67 1.88 -16.30 -9.06
C ILE A 67 0.85 -15.97 -10.15
N GLN A 68 -0.07 -16.89 -10.43
CA GLN A 68 -1.08 -16.70 -11.47
C GLN A 68 -2.24 -15.76 -11.03
N PRO A 69 -2.91 -15.07 -11.98
CA PRO A 69 -4.12 -14.29 -11.69
C PRO A 69 -5.18 -15.09 -10.92
N GLY A 70 -5.80 -14.46 -9.92
CA GLY A 70 -6.84 -15.08 -9.10
C GLY A 70 -6.33 -16.03 -8.00
N VAL A 71 -5.02 -16.15 -7.80
CA VAL A 71 -4.46 -16.91 -6.67
C VAL A 71 -4.67 -16.12 -5.37
N VAL A 72 -5.15 -16.84 -4.34
CA VAL A 72 -5.18 -16.39 -2.96
C VAL A 72 -3.98 -16.99 -2.21
N VAL A 73 -3.24 -16.12 -1.54
CA VAL A 73 -2.16 -16.46 -0.61
C VAL A 73 -2.59 -15.99 0.78
N ARG A 74 -2.33 -16.78 1.82
CA ARG A 74 -2.70 -16.48 3.19
C ARG A 74 -1.50 -16.61 4.13
N GLY A 75 -1.15 -15.55 4.87
CA GLY A 75 -0.15 -15.63 5.92
C GLY A 75 -0.75 -16.11 7.25
N GLN A 76 -0.05 -17.00 7.98
CA GLN A 76 -0.45 -17.33 9.34
C GLN A 76 -0.26 -16.13 10.29
N PRO A 77 -1.17 -15.91 11.25
CA PRO A 77 -0.93 -14.95 12.32
C PRO A 77 0.27 -15.38 13.19
N ARG A 78 0.91 -14.38 13.81
CA ARG A 78 1.98 -14.54 14.80
C ARG A 78 1.59 -15.53 15.91
N ASN A 79 2.57 -16.29 16.38
CA ASN A 79 2.40 -17.22 17.50
C ASN A 79 3.52 -17.06 18.54
N GLY A 80 3.24 -16.29 19.60
CA GLY A 80 4.23 -15.97 20.63
C GLY A 80 5.37 -15.14 20.05
N THR A 81 6.59 -15.70 20.07
CA THR A 81 7.81 -15.06 19.52
C THR A 81 8.16 -15.53 18.11
N ALA A 82 7.30 -16.33 17.45
CA ALA A 82 7.49 -16.73 16.06
C ALA A 82 6.83 -15.71 15.14
N VAL A 83 7.64 -15.12 14.25
CA VAL A 83 7.22 -14.15 13.22
C VAL A 83 6.02 -14.68 12.43
N ALA A 84 5.09 -13.80 12.07
CA ALA A 84 3.95 -14.17 11.25
C ALA A 84 4.36 -14.74 9.88
N GLY A 85 3.47 -15.55 9.30
CA GLY A 85 3.61 -16.04 7.93
C GLY A 85 3.70 -14.87 6.97
N SER A 86 4.75 -14.83 6.14
CA SER A 86 5.14 -13.67 5.32
C SER A 86 5.80 -14.12 4.02
N LEU A 87 5.74 -13.33 2.95
CA LEU A 87 6.43 -13.64 1.69
C LEU A 87 7.60 -12.68 1.49
N LEU A 88 8.82 -13.22 1.38
CA LEU A 88 10.02 -12.43 1.17
C LEU A 88 10.68 -12.81 -0.16
N VAL A 89 11.02 -11.82 -0.98
CA VAL A 89 11.84 -12.00 -2.18
C VAL A 89 13.24 -11.51 -1.86
N ALA A 90 14.20 -12.43 -1.73
CA ALA A 90 15.58 -12.10 -1.43
C ALA A 90 16.23 -11.31 -2.58
N ARG A 91 17.34 -10.61 -2.29
CA ARG A 91 17.99 -9.65 -3.20
C ARG A 91 18.28 -10.14 -4.63
N THR A 92 18.47 -11.44 -4.84
CA THR A 92 18.63 -12.02 -6.19
C THR A 92 17.61 -13.13 -6.51
N GLY A 93 16.61 -13.31 -5.65
CA GLY A 93 15.35 -13.97 -6.01
C GLY A 93 14.48 -13.06 -6.87
N ARG A 94 13.35 -13.57 -7.38
CA ARG A 94 12.47 -12.82 -8.29
C ARG A 94 11.01 -13.21 -8.16
N ILE A 95 10.09 -12.26 -8.32
CA ILE A 95 8.64 -12.50 -8.29
C ILE A 95 7.95 -12.12 -9.61
N GLU A 96 7.05 -12.95 -10.08
CA GLU A 96 6.22 -12.74 -11.28
C GLU A 96 4.75 -12.88 -10.88
N ALA A 97 4.21 -11.86 -10.23
CA ALA A 97 2.85 -11.78 -9.71
C ALA A 97 2.03 -10.78 -10.54
N GLU A 98 1.62 -11.20 -11.74
CA GLU A 98 0.78 -10.39 -12.63
C GLU A 98 -0.68 -10.87 -12.57
N GLY A 99 -1.47 -10.25 -11.68
CA GLY A 99 -2.92 -10.37 -11.61
C GLY A 99 -3.64 -9.56 -12.71
N THR A 100 -4.95 -9.44 -12.60
CA THR A 100 -5.77 -8.59 -13.48
C THR A 100 -6.89 -7.88 -12.73
N SER A 101 -7.42 -6.78 -13.26
CA SER A 101 -8.57 -6.05 -12.68
C SER A 101 -9.87 -6.85 -12.50
N THR A 102 -9.91 -8.11 -12.96
CA THR A 102 -11.04 -9.05 -12.78
C THR A 102 -10.65 -10.34 -12.06
N ASN A 103 -9.35 -10.60 -11.88
CA ASN A 103 -8.78 -11.73 -11.17
C ASN A 103 -7.48 -11.24 -10.50
N PRO A 104 -7.56 -10.40 -9.45
CA PRO A 104 -6.38 -9.96 -8.72
C PRO A 104 -5.67 -11.15 -8.06
N ILE A 105 -4.41 -10.94 -7.70
CA ILE A 105 -3.76 -11.79 -6.70
C ILE A 105 -4.10 -11.20 -5.34
N ILE A 106 -4.53 -12.03 -4.39
CA ILE A 106 -4.92 -11.57 -3.06
C ILE A 106 -3.99 -12.17 -2.02
N PHE A 107 -3.37 -11.32 -1.21
CA PHE A 107 -2.68 -11.69 0.01
C PHE A 107 -3.55 -11.27 1.21
N THR A 108 -3.87 -12.20 2.10
CA THR A 108 -4.71 -11.98 3.28
C THR A 108 -4.27 -12.88 4.43
N THR A 109 -5.03 -12.95 5.52
CA THR A 109 -4.73 -13.79 6.67
C THR A 109 -5.21 -15.25 6.52
N ALA A 110 -4.54 -16.16 7.21
CA ALA A 110 -4.94 -17.54 7.51
C ALA A 110 -5.52 -17.69 8.95
N ALA A 111 -5.78 -16.59 9.67
CA ALA A 111 -6.50 -16.63 10.93
C ALA A 111 -7.89 -17.27 10.75
N VAL A 112 -8.36 -17.99 11.78
CA VAL A 112 -9.62 -18.74 11.73
C VAL A 112 -10.70 -18.15 12.64
N ASP A 113 -11.96 -18.38 12.26
CA ASP A 113 -13.18 -18.15 13.04
C ASP A 113 -13.98 -19.47 13.05
N VAL A 114 -13.62 -20.35 13.98
CA VAL A 114 -14.20 -21.71 14.10
C VAL A 114 -15.58 -21.70 14.76
N ASN A 115 -16.03 -20.55 15.26
CA ASN A 115 -17.32 -20.37 15.92
C ASN A 115 -18.33 -19.55 15.08
N ASN A 116 -17.85 -18.85 14.04
CA ASN A 116 -18.57 -17.97 13.11
C ASN A 116 -19.31 -16.83 13.84
N ASP A 117 -18.60 -16.14 14.74
CA ASP A 117 -19.07 -14.88 15.36
C ASP A 117 -18.47 -13.61 14.73
N GLY A 118 -17.64 -13.75 13.70
CA GLY A 118 -17.00 -12.68 12.95
C GLY A 118 -15.78 -12.07 13.65
N ASN A 119 -15.16 -12.84 14.55
CA ASN A 119 -13.89 -12.50 15.21
C ASN A 119 -12.90 -13.67 15.06
N ALA A 120 -11.60 -13.38 15.07
CA ALA A 120 -10.59 -14.43 15.10
C ALA A 120 -10.68 -15.23 16.42
N ASP A 121 -10.68 -16.57 16.35
CA ASP A 121 -10.78 -17.44 17.51
C ASP A 121 -9.44 -17.53 18.26
N GLY A 122 -9.06 -16.44 18.94
CA GLY A 122 -7.89 -16.36 19.80
C GLY A 122 -7.80 -15.04 20.54
N SER A 123 -7.50 -15.06 21.84
CA SER A 123 -7.51 -13.85 22.65
C SER A 123 -6.25 -13.01 22.47
N VAL A 124 -6.32 -11.99 21.60
CA VAL A 124 -5.51 -10.74 21.57
C VAL A 124 -3.97 -10.85 21.55
N ASN A 125 -3.41 -12.07 21.54
CA ASN A 125 -1.96 -12.37 21.54
C ASN A 125 -1.69 -13.89 21.27
N ALA A 126 -2.70 -14.63 20.83
CA ALA A 126 -2.65 -16.07 20.59
C ALA A 126 -3.80 -16.47 19.65
N TYR A 127 -3.75 -16.01 18.40
CA TYR A 127 -4.66 -16.46 17.36
C TYR A 127 -4.49 -17.97 17.15
N THR A 128 -5.59 -18.71 16.97
CA THR A 128 -5.47 -20.07 16.44
C THR A 128 -4.97 -19.97 15.01
N ARG A 129 -3.79 -20.56 14.76
CA ARG A 129 -3.26 -20.75 13.40
C ARG A 129 -4.13 -21.79 12.69
N PHE A 130 -4.33 -21.60 11.39
CA PHE A 130 -4.93 -22.64 10.56
C PHE A 130 -4.08 -23.92 10.63
N ASP A 131 -4.74 -25.08 10.63
CA ASP A 131 -4.11 -26.40 10.74
C ASP A 131 -4.97 -27.35 9.91
N ASP A 132 -4.43 -27.79 8.77
CA ASP A 132 -5.15 -28.58 7.75
C ASP A 132 -5.55 -29.99 8.25
N SER A 133 -5.06 -30.39 9.42
CA SER A 133 -5.40 -31.66 10.06
C SER A 133 -6.67 -31.60 10.93
N ILE A 134 -7.14 -30.39 11.27
CA ILE A 134 -8.29 -30.18 12.17
C ILE A 134 -9.30 -29.11 11.69
N HIS A 135 -8.89 -28.16 10.86
CA HIS A 135 -9.74 -27.12 10.27
C HIS A 135 -10.10 -27.44 8.82
N ASP A 136 -11.27 -27.00 8.37
CA ASP A 136 -11.63 -27.01 6.94
C ASP A 136 -11.53 -25.60 6.31
N GLU A 137 -11.59 -25.53 4.99
CA GLU A 137 -11.36 -24.28 4.24
C GLU A 137 -12.43 -23.20 4.43
N ASN A 138 -13.53 -23.52 5.13
CA ASN A 138 -14.56 -22.56 5.51
C ASN A 138 -14.32 -21.97 6.93
N ASP A 139 -13.31 -22.45 7.67
CA ASP A 139 -12.97 -21.93 9.00
C ASP A 139 -12.12 -20.64 8.96
N PHE A 140 -11.70 -20.16 7.78
CA PHE A 140 -10.94 -18.90 7.67
C PHE A 140 -11.80 -17.68 8.03
N LEU A 141 -11.26 -16.75 8.84
CA LEU A 141 -11.90 -15.48 9.19
C LEU A 141 -12.27 -14.63 7.96
N ASP A 142 -11.46 -14.69 6.91
CA ASP A 142 -11.73 -14.11 5.59
C ASP A 142 -12.11 -15.25 4.63
N GLU A 143 -13.31 -15.83 4.78
CA GLU A 143 -13.79 -17.02 4.03
C GLU A 143 -13.66 -16.83 2.50
N ASP A 144 -14.29 -15.78 1.96
CA ASP A 144 -14.30 -15.41 0.54
C ASP A 144 -13.65 -14.03 0.32
N PRO A 145 -12.31 -13.95 0.26
CA PRO A 145 -11.61 -12.70 0.06
C PRO A 145 -11.90 -12.08 -1.33
N ALA A 146 -12.29 -12.87 -2.32
CA ALA A 146 -12.51 -12.36 -3.67
C ALA A 146 -13.79 -11.52 -3.77
N ASN A 147 -14.88 -11.94 -3.10
CA ASN A 147 -16.19 -11.30 -3.24
C ASN A 147 -16.65 -10.58 -1.96
N THR A 148 -16.25 -11.05 -0.78
CA THR A 148 -16.62 -10.46 0.51
C THR A 148 -15.42 -10.37 1.44
N PRO A 149 -14.43 -9.50 1.14
CA PRO A 149 -13.26 -9.30 1.99
C PRO A 149 -13.64 -9.06 3.44
N LEU A 150 -12.79 -9.51 4.36
CA LEU A 150 -12.87 -9.18 5.78
C LEU A 150 -13.05 -7.65 5.99
N ALA A 151 -13.95 -7.31 6.92
CA ALA A 151 -14.30 -5.92 7.21
C ALA A 151 -13.18 -5.23 8.01
N PRO A 152 -13.06 -3.89 7.97
CA PRO A 152 -12.07 -3.18 8.78
C PRO A 152 -12.27 -3.38 10.29
N LEU A 153 -13.51 -3.67 10.72
CA LEU A 153 -13.89 -3.93 12.11
C LEU A 153 -14.54 -5.30 12.26
N ASN A 154 -14.21 -5.99 13.36
CA ASN A 154 -14.83 -7.23 13.83
C ASN A 154 -16.21 -6.97 14.47
N THR A 155 -16.90 -8.01 14.98
CA THR A 155 -18.25 -7.82 15.56
C THR A 155 -18.26 -7.20 16.95
N ALA A 156 -17.12 -7.15 17.65
CA ALA A 156 -16.91 -6.34 18.85
C ALA A 156 -16.66 -4.85 18.54
N GLY A 157 -16.35 -4.50 17.29
CA GLY A 157 -15.99 -3.15 16.84
C GLY A 157 -14.50 -2.83 16.98
N GLU A 158 -13.65 -3.84 17.19
CA GLU A 158 -12.20 -3.74 17.19
C GLU A 158 -11.67 -3.94 15.76
N PRO A 159 -10.52 -3.34 15.39
CA PRO A 159 -10.06 -3.39 14.01
C PRO A 159 -9.39 -4.72 13.64
N ASN A 160 -9.66 -5.21 12.43
CA ASN A 160 -9.01 -6.38 11.85
C ASN A 160 -7.68 -5.96 11.20
N LEU A 161 -6.63 -5.95 12.00
CA LEU A 161 -5.26 -5.57 11.66
C LEU A 161 -4.31 -6.62 12.28
N GLN A 162 -3.05 -6.64 11.85
CA GLN A 162 -2.00 -7.48 12.45
C GLN A 162 -2.27 -8.99 12.39
N LEU A 163 -2.90 -9.47 11.30
CA LEU A 163 -3.37 -10.85 11.18
C LEU A 163 -2.40 -11.76 10.39
N TRP A 164 -1.32 -11.19 9.83
CA TRP A 164 -0.13 -11.84 9.27
C TRP A 164 0.94 -10.75 9.02
N GLY A 165 2.14 -11.11 8.54
CA GLY A 165 3.21 -10.12 8.31
C GLY A 165 2.94 -9.26 7.08
N GLY A 166 3.44 -9.69 5.92
CA GLY A 166 3.28 -8.91 4.71
C GLY A 166 4.04 -9.46 3.51
N VAL A 167 4.27 -8.60 2.52
CA VAL A 167 5.11 -8.90 1.35
C VAL A 167 6.33 -8.00 1.38
N VAL A 168 7.52 -8.61 1.33
CA VAL A 168 8.81 -7.91 1.31
C VAL A 168 9.52 -8.24 0.00
N VAL A 169 9.97 -7.23 -0.73
CA VAL A 169 10.83 -7.40 -1.92
C VAL A 169 12.13 -6.65 -1.73
N LEU A 170 13.23 -7.40 -1.75
CA LEU A 170 14.58 -6.87 -1.61
C LEU A 170 15.26 -6.83 -2.97
N GLY A 171 15.95 -5.74 -3.26
CA GLY A 171 16.64 -5.48 -4.53
C GLY A 171 18.06 -4.95 -4.35
N ASN A 172 18.78 -4.84 -5.47
CA ASN A 172 20.20 -4.51 -5.56
C ASN A 172 20.46 -3.06 -6.02
N ALA A 173 19.46 -2.18 -5.91
CA ALA A 173 19.57 -0.75 -6.24
C ALA A 173 20.10 0.08 -5.06
N PRO A 174 20.64 1.30 -5.31
CA PRO A 174 21.29 2.09 -4.26
C PRO A 174 20.38 2.53 -3.13
N THR A 175 20.90 2.43 -1.91
CA THR A 175 20.41 3.13 -0.69
C THR A 175 21.52 4.04 -0.17
N ASN A 176 21.21 4.96 0.73
CA ASN A 176 22.21 5.84 1.38
C ASN A 176 22.94 5.20 2.56
N LEU A 177 22.57 3.99 2.98
CA LEU A 177 23.19 3.30 4.12
C LEU A 177 24.72 3.24 4.03
N GLY A 178 25.37 3.27 5.19
CA GLY A 178 26.81 3.21 5.38
C GLY A 178 27.44 1.85 5.08
N ILE A 179 28.63 1.62 5.65
CA ILE A 179 29.41 0.39 5.42
C ILE A 179 29.09 -0.64 6.51
N GLY A 180 28.25 -1.62 6.17
CA GLY A 180 27.96 -2.76 7.04
C GLY A 180 27.03 -2.43 8.21
N THR A 181 25.96 -1.68 7.94
CA THR A 181 24.95 -1.26 8.94
C THR A 181 24.06 -2.41 9.41
N GLY A 182 23.93 -3.47 8.60
CA GLY A 182 23.17 -4.67 8.91
C GLY A 182 23.90 -5.62 9.88
N PRO A 183 23.22 -6.13 10.95
CA PRO A 183 23.65 -7.27 11.74
C PRO A 183 24.09 -8.48 10.89
N GLY A 184 25.42 -8.60 10.71
CA GLY A 184 26.03 -9.57 9.79
C GLY A 184 27.46 -9.19 9.44
N GLY A 185 27.77 -7.90 9.40
CA GLY A 185 29.16 -7.40 9.40
C GLY A 185 29.94 -7.58 8.10
N ASP A 186 29.27 -7.89 6.99
CA ASP A 186 29.86 -7.80 5.66
C ASP A 186 29.99 -6.32 5.27
N ALA A 187 31.22 -5.83 5.21
CA ALA A 187 31.53 -4.42 4.98
C ALA A 187 31.36 -4.01 3.50
N GLU A 188 30.12 -3.79 3.09
CA GLU A 188 29.74 -3.18 1.81
C GLU A 188 28.91 -1.90 2.07
N ALA A 189 29.13 -0.86 1.26
CA ALA A 189 28.43 0.42 1.36
C ALA A 189 27.05 0.34 0.68
N GLY A 190 26.02 0.94 1.26
CA GLY A 190 24.66 0.94 0.70
C GLY A 190 23.96 -0.42 0.77
N ILE A 191 24.34 -1.26 1.75
CA ILE A 191 23.73 -2.57 2.02
C ILE A 191 23.13 -2.58 3.41
N GLY A 192 21.81 -2.77 3.48
CA GLY A 192 21.05 -2.98 4.72
C GLY A 192 20.71 -4.45 4.95
N ASN A 193 20.25 -4.74 6.16
CA ASN A 193 19.38 -5.89 6.41
C ASN A 193 17.98 -5.34 6.66
N ILE A 194 16.97 -5.96 6.07
CA ILE A 194 15.59 -5.59 6.35
C ILE A 194 15.24 -5.91 7.80
N GLU A 195 14.42 -5.06 8.39
CA GLU A 195 13.80 -5.30 9.68
C GLU A 195 12.57 -6.22 9.55
N GLY A 196 11.85 -6.42 10.66
CA GLY A 196 10.74 -7.36 10.75
C GLY A 196 11.15 -8.83 10.66
N ILE A 197 12.44 -9.17 10.64
CA ILE A 197 12.92 -10.55 10.40
C ILE A 197 14.16 -10.90 11.25
N ASP A 198 13.99 -11.85 12.19
CA ASP A 198 15.08 -12.51 12.94
C ASP A 198 15.09 -14.04 12.66
N PRO A 199 16.27 -14.67 12.46
CA PRO A 199 17.59 -14.07 12.43
C PRO A 199 17.86 -13.39 11.09
N GLN A 200 18.56 -12.27 11.11
CA GLN A 200 19.06 -11.65 9.88
C GLN A 200 20.15 -12.54 9.23
N THR A 201 20.04 -12.75 7.93
CA THR A 201 20.89 -13.65 7.13
C THR A 201 21.41 -12.93 5.87
N ASN A 202 21.75 -13.67 4.81
CA ASN A 202 22.03 -13.04 3.51
C ASN A 202 20.75 -12.76 2.72
N GLU A 203 19.73 -13.56 2.96
CA GLU A 203 18.42 -13.54 2.31
C GLU A 203 17.58 -12.32 2.75
N THR A 204 17.92 -11.72 3.91
CA THR A 204 17.35 -10.46 4.44
C THR A 204 18.10 -9.20 3.97
N LYS A 205 19.18 -9.32 3.19
CA LYS A 205 19.95 -8.15 2.73
C LYS A 205 19.28 -7.44 1.57
N PHE A 206 19.39 -6.12 1.54
CA PHE A 206 18.96 -5.29 0.42
C PHE A 206 19.97 -4.18 0.12
N GLY A 207 19.74 -3.47 -0.98
CA GLY A 207 20.62 -2.40 -1.44
C GLY A 207 21.76 -2.89 -2.33
N GLY A 208 22.45 -1.96 -2.98
CA GLY A 208 23.58 -2.26 -3.87
C GLY A 208 23.90 -1.15 -4.87
N PHE A 209 24.45 -1.53 -6.03
CA PHE A 209 24.95 -0.58 -7.03
C PHE A 209 24.24 -0.65 -8.39
N ASN A 210 23.12 -1.37 -8.49
CA ASN A 210 22.35 -1.55 -9.72
C ASN A 210 21.03 -0.74 -9.72
N PRO A 211 21.02 0.54 -10.12
CA PRO A 211 19.76 1.31 -10.21
C PRO A 211 18.77 0.77 -11.27
N SER A 212 19.18 -0.20 -12.07
CA SER A 212 18.35 -0.91 -13.06
C SER A 212 18.07 -2.36 -12.65
N ASP A 213 18.01 -2.64 -11.35
CA ASP A 213 17.64 -3.96 -10.83
C ASP A 213 16.20 -4.34 -11.18
N ASP A 214 15.97 -5.63 -11.40
CA ASP A 214 14.70 -6.22 -11.83
C ASP A 214 14.34 -7.39 -10.89
N SER A 215 13.64 -7.04 -9.81
CA SER A 215 13.04 -7.98 -8.86
C SER A 215 11.75 -8.62 -9.40
N GLY A 216 11.33 -8.23 -10.62
CA GLY A 216 10.22 -8.82 -11.37
C GLY A 216 8.99 -7.92 -11.51
N ILE A 217 7.80 -8.52 -11.41
CA ILE A 217 6.51 -7.87 -11.63
C ILE A 217 5.58 -8.10 -10.43
N LEU A 218 5.06 -7.00 -9.89
CA LEU A 218 3.96 -6.94 -8.94
C LEU A 218 2.83 -6.13 -9.59
N ARG A 219 1.74 -6.79 -10.02
CA ARG A 219 0.62 -6.12 -10.71
C ARG A 219 -0.76 -6.65 -10.35
N TYR A 220 -1.74 -5.76 -10.13
CA TYR A 220 -3.11 -6.09 -9.72
C TYR A 220 -3.13 -7.00 -8.49
N ILE A 221 -2.53 -6.52 -7.41
CA ILE A 221 -2.36 -7.23 -6.14
C ILE A 221 -3.11 -6.49 -5.03
N SER A 222 -3.86 -7.22 -4.21
CA SER A 222 -4.54 -6.67 -3.03
C SER A 222 -4.00 -7.37 -1.78
N ILE A 223 -3.27 -6.63 -0.96
CA ILE A 223 -2.61 -7.06 0.27
C ILE A 223 -3.42 -6.53 1.45
N ARG A 224 -3.78 -7.39 2.41
CA ARG A 224 -4.85 -7.08 3.37
C ARG A 224 -4.56 -7.59 4.77
N HIS A 225 -4.93 -6.82 5.79
CA HIS A 225 -4.91 -7.28 7.19
C HIS A 225 -3.52 -7.72 7.69
N GLY A 226 -2.46 -7.19 7.08
CA GLY A 226 -1.06 -7.44 7.43
C GLY A 226 -0.56 -6.51 8.54
N GLY A 227 0.76 -6.31 8.56
CA GLY A 227 1.49 -5.64 9.62
C GLY A 227 1.87 -6.63 10.72
N ASP A 228 3.14 -6.71 11.14
CA ASP A 228 3.50 -7.55 12.29
C ASP A 228 4.69 -7.03 13.11
N VAL A 229 4.38 -6.43 14.26
CA VAL A 229 5.34 -5.77 15.16
C VAL A 229 6.23 -6.77 15.92
N ILE A 230 7.50 -7.00 15.56
CA ILE A 230 8.40 -7.90 16.35
C ILE A 230 8.70 -7.29 17.72
N GLU A 231 9.20 -6.07 17.71
CA GLU A 231 9.54 -5.22 18.85
C GLU A 231 9.53 -3.76 18.33
N ASP A 232 9.53 -2.76 19.21
CA ASP A 232 9.47 -1.34 18.83
C ASP A 232 10.54 -0.99 17.77
N ALA A 233 10.14 -0.49 16.59
CA ALA A 233 11.01 -0.16 15.44
C ALA A 233 11.75 -1.40 14.87
N ASN A 234 10.98 -2.45 14.61
CA ASN A 234 11.38 -3.71 13.99
C ASN A 234 10.13 -4.46 13.48
N GLU A 235 9.57 -4.01 12.36
CA GLU A 235 8.23 -4.43 11.91
C GLU A 235 8.19 -4.97 10.47
N ILE A 236 7.11 -5.70 10.11
CA ILE A 236 6.82 -6.10 8.72
C ILE A 236 5.63 -5.31 8.23
N ASN A 237 5.77 -4.62 7.10
CA ASN A 237 4.77 -3.74 6.53
C ASN A 237 3.95 -4.39 5.41
N GLY A 238 2.96 -3.66 4.87
CA GLY A 238 2.04 -4.20 3.86
C GLY A 238 2.78 -4.62 2.59
N LEU A 239 3.47 -3.67 1.95
CA LEU A 239 4.46 -3.93 0.92
C LEU A 239 5.76 -3.14 1.19
N THR A 240 6.78 -3.84 1.65
CA THR A 240 8.13 -3.30 1.86
C THR A 240 8.99 -3.49 0.60
N LEU A 241 9.65 -2.42 0.16
CA LEU A 241 10.47 -2.35 -1.07
C LEU A 241 11.89 -1.89 -0.78
N GLY A 242 12.70 -2.76 -0.16
CA GLY A 242 14.10 -2.48 0.16
C GLY A 242 15.01 -2.50 -1.06
N GLY A 243 15.59 -1.36 -1.45
CA GLY A 243 16.60 -1.26 -2.51
C GLY A 243 16.11 -1.73 -3.89
N VAL A 244 14.81 -1.61 -4.19
CA VAL A 244 14.23 -2.14 -5.44
C VAL A 244 14.57 -1.25 -6.64
N GLY A 245 14.94 -1.85 -7.77
CA GLY A 245 15.44 -1.15 -8.95
C GLY A 245 14.39 -0.70 -9.96
N SER A 246 14.77 0.27 -10.80
CA SER A 246 13.93 0.80 -11.89
C SER A 246 13.60 -0.18 -13.03
N GLY A 247 14.14 -1.41 -13.01
CA GLY A 247 13.76 -2.50 -13.91
C GLY A 247 12.51 -3.26 -13.44
N THR A 248 12.20 -3.20 -12.15
CA THR A 248 11.03 -3.84 -11.52
C THR A 248 9.74 -3.12 -11.90
N THR A 249 8.66 -3.86 -12.11
CA THR A 249 7.31 -3.31 -12.33
C THR A 249 6.48 -3.40 -11.05
N VAL A 250 6.00 -2.27 -10.54
CA VAL A 250 5.12 -2.17 -9.36
C VAL A 250 3.93 -1.29 -9.75
N ASP A 251 2.76 -1.90 -9.97
CA ASP A 251 1.67 -1.28 -10.72
C ASP A 251 0.29 -1.82 -10.30
N HIS A 252 -0.67 -0.96 -9.93
CA HIS A 252 -1.99 -1.39 -9.43
C HIS A 252 -1.88 -2.34 -8.21
N ILE A 253 -1.44 -1.79 -7.07
CA ILE A 253 -1.42 -2.52 -5.80
C ILE A 253 -2.29 -1.80 -4.78
N GLU A 254 -3.07 -2.55 -4.02
CA GLU A 254 -3.81 -2.06 -2.85
C GLU A 254 -3.21 -2.67 -1.60
N VAL A 255 -2.96 -1.85 -0.59
CA VAL A 255 -2.74 -2.27 0.79
C VAL A 255 -3.91 -1.77 1.62
N TYR A 256 -4.61 -2.69 2.28
CA TYR A 256 -5.89 -2.45 2.94
C TYR A 256 -5.89 -2.98 4.37
N CYS A 257 -6.17 -2.12 5.34
CA CYS A 257 -6.17 -2.47 6.76
C CYS A 257 -4.84 -3.14 7.20
N ASN A 258 -3.70 -2.53 6.88
CA ASN A 258 -2.42 -2.96 7.46
C ASN A 258 -2.30 -2.39 8.88
N TRP A 259 -1.75 -3.14 9.84
CA TRP A 259 -1.50 -2.59 11.19
C TRP A 259 -0.46 -1.49 11.15
N ASP A 260 0.63 -1.81 10.49
CA ASP A 260 1.80 -0.96 10.32
C ASP A 260 1.74 -0.30 8.94
N ASP A 261 2.87 0.14 8.42
CA ASP A 261 2.99 0.84 7.15
C ASP A 261 2.30 0.19 5.93
N GLY A 262 1.80 1.04 5.05
CA GLY A 262 1.08 0.65 3.84
C GLY A 262 2.06 0.19 2.77
N PHE A 263 2.85 1.15 2.27
CA PHE A 263 3.94 0.94 1.34
C PHE A 263 5.17 1.66 1.85
N GLU A 264 6.26 0.92 1.99
CA GLU A 264 7.47 1.40 2.66
C GLU A 264 8.66 1.17 1.73
N PHE A 265 9.50 2.20 1.57
CA PHE A 265 10.59 2.21 0.59
C PHE A 265 11.92 2.52 1.26
N PHE A 266 12.67 1.48 1.64
CA PHE A 266 14.07 1.62 2.06
C PHE A 266 14.98 1.80 0.85
N GLY A 267 15.12 3.04 0.39
CA GLY A 267 16.00 3.40 -0.71
C GLY A 267 15.53 2.88 -2.08
N GLY A 268 16.47 2.76 -3.01
CA GLY A 268 16.20 2.24 -4.36
C GLY A 268 15.70 3.29 -5.36
N THR A 269 15.22 2.78 -6.49
CA THR A 269 14.97 3.55 -7.74
C THR A 269 13.75 3.05 -8.53
N VAL A 270 12.99 2.10 -7.99
CA VAL A 270 11.76 1.59 -8.59
C VAL A 270 10.79 2.74 -8.90
N ASN A 271 10.01 2.62 -9.96
CA ASN A 271 8.92 3.56 -10.22
C ASN A 271 7.59 2.84 -9.98
N VAL A 272 6.63 3.53 -9.36
CA VAL A 272 5.36 2.94 -8.90
C VAL A 272 4.15 3.66 -9.47
N ASP A 273 3.16 2.88 -9.91
CA ASP A 273 1.97 3.39 -10.60
C ASP A 273 0.70 2.84 -9.94
N HIS A 274 -0.32 3.68 -9.76
CA HIS A 274 -1.64 3.28 -9.24
C HIS A 274 -1.59 2.49 -7.92
N LEU A 275 -0.93 3.03 -6.88
CA LEU A 275 -0.92 2.41 -5.54
C LEU A 275 -2.03 3.00 -4.66
N ALA A 276 -2.78 2.13 -3.96
CA ALA A 276 -3.83 2.51 -3.03
C ALA A 276 -3.52 2.01 -1.61
N ALA A 277 -3.34 2.92 -0.66
CA ALA A 277 -3.20 2.62 0.76
C ALA A 277 -4.51 3.02 1.47
N ILE A 278 -5.19 2.08 2.11
CA ILE A 278 -6.56 2.28 2.61
C ILE A 278 -6.71 1.75 4.03
N PHE A 279 -6.99 2.65 4.97
CA PHE A 279 -7.15 2.36 6.40
C PHE A 279 -5.92 1.66 7.00
N VAL A 280 -4.74 2.09 6.57
CA VAL A 280 -3.45 1.71 7.15
C VAL A 280 -3.38 2.25 8.58
N GLY A 281 -2.70 1.52 9.46
CA GLY A 281 -2.62 1.80 10.88
C GLY A 281 -1.36 2.54 11.32
N ASP A 282 -0.27 2.52 10.55
CA ASP A 282 0.79 3.54 10.65
C ASP A 282 0.79 4.43 9.39
N ASP A 283 1.88 4.53 8.65
CA ASP A 283 2.01 5.44 7.53
C ASP A 283 1.57 4.84 6.21
N HIS A 284 0.84 5.62 5.40
CA HIS A 284 0.29 5.08 4.15
C HIS A 284 1.36 4.89 3.05
N PHE A 285 2.44 5.67 3.11
CA PHE A 285 3.53 5.70 2.14
C PHE A 285 4.82 6.25 2.77
N ASP A 286 5.61 5.44 3.48
CA ASP A 286 6.95 5.83 3.94
C ASP A 286 7.99 5.77 2.81
N PHE A 287 8.84 6.80 2.73
CA PHE A 287 10.04 6.83 1.90
C PHE A 287 11.28 7.13 2.75
N ASP A 288 12.19 6.17 2.93
CA ASP A 288 13.46 6.38 3.62
C ASP A 288 14.67 5.85 2.79
N GLU A 289 15.85 5.81 3.43
CA GLU A 289 17.14 5.30 2.96
C GLU A 289 17.56 5.72 1.54
N GLY A 290 17.10 6.88 1.08
CA GLY A 290 17.55 7.46 -0.17
C GLY A 290 16.71 7.11 -1.39
N TYR A 291 15.40 6.86 -1.23
CA TYR A 291 14.53 6.49 -2.34
C TYR A 291 14.45 7.58 -3.43
N THR A 292 14.76 7.23 -4.67
CA THR A 292 14.86 8.19 -5.81
C THR A 292 13.92 7.86 -6.98
N GLY A 293 12.89 7.04 -6.71
CA GLY A 293 11.90 6.63 -7.69
C GLY A 293 10.92 7.72 -8.14
N GLN A 294 10.05 7.37 -9.10
CA GLN A 294 8.91 8.19 -9.50
C GLN A 294 7.61 7.47 -9.13
N ALA A 295 6.64 8.21 -8.61
CA ALA A 295 5.34 7.68 -8.22
C ALA A 295 4.22 8.41 -8.97
N GLN A 296 3.24 7.69 -9.51
CA GLN A 296 2.02 8.29 -10.06
C GLN A 296 0.73 7.59 -9.59
N PHE A 297 -0.34 8.39 -9.47
CA PHE A 297 -1.68 7.94 -9.10
C PHE A 297 -1.76 7.25 -7.72
N LEU A 298 -0.99 7.76 -6.74
CA LEU A 298 -1.08 7.33 -5.34
C LEU A 298 -2.43 7.74 -4.73
N PHE A 299 -3.09 6.84 -4.01
CA PHE A 299 -4.37 7.10 -3.35
C PHE A 299 -4.33 6.69 -1.87
N VAL A 300 -4.73 7.60 -0.99
CA VAL A 300 -4.82 7.37 0.46
C VAL A 300 -6.25 7.63 0.95
N VAL A 301 -6.74 6.72 1.79
CA VAL A 301 -7.91 6.97 2.65
C VAL A 301 -7.55 6.63 4.10
N MET A 302 -7.50 7.64 4.96
CA MET A 302 -7.15 7.47 6.37
C MET A 302 -8.19 6.60 7.12
N PRO A 303 -7.78 5.84 8.16
CA PRO A 303 -8.69 5.04 8.97
C PRO A 303 -9.77 5.88 9.65
N TYR A 304 -10.99 5.36 9.72
CA TYR A 304 -12.15 6.02 10.36
C TYR A 304 -12.46 5.46 11.77
N PHE A 305 -11.60 4.58 12.27
CA PHE A 305 -11.77 3.76 13.46
C PHE A 305 -10.48 3.71 14.27
N THR A 306 -10.57 3.61 15.59
CA THR A 306 -9.42 3.53 16.51
C THR A 306 -9.18 2.08 16.97
N ALA A 307 -7.94 1.66 17.19
CA ALA A 307 -7.68 0.41 17.90
C ALA A 307 -7.96 0.52 19.41
N ALA A 308 -8.10 -0.63 20.08
CA ALA A 308 -8.51 -0.70 21.49
C ALA A 308 -7.44 -0.17 22.47
N SER A 309 -6.17 -0.06 22.03
CA SER A 309 -5.06 0.58 22.74
C SER A 309 -5.21 2.09 22.86
N GLY A 310 -5.90 2.73 21.90
CA GLY A 310 -6.01 4.18 21.75
C GLY A 310 -5.20 4.74 20.59
N ASP A 311 -4.15 4.02 20.18
CA ASP A 311 -3.25 4.36 19.08
C ASP A 311 -3.59 3.54 17.83
N TYR A 312 -3.12 4.00 16.67
CA TYR A 312 -3.11 3.23 15.43
C TYR A 312 -1.67 2.73 15.25
N GLY A 313 -1.49 1.48 14.80
CA GLY A 313 -0.15 0.98 14.46
C GLY A 313 0.85 1.01 15.61
N SER A 314 2.09 1.24 15.25
CA SER A 314 3.28 1.35 16.10
C SER A 314 3.33 2.72 16.79
N SER A 315 2.27 3.03 17.55
CA SER A 315 2.01 4.26 18.30
C SER A 315 1.41 5.45 17.53
N SER A 316 1.44 5.51 16.19
CA SER A 316 1.11 6.77 15.50
C SER A 316 0.73 6.72 14.01
N GLY A 317 -0.33 6.00 13.61
CA GLY A 317 -0.95 6.22 12.29
C GLY A 317 -1.62 7.59 12.10
N ASP A 318 -0.82 8.64 11.94
CA ASP A 318 -1.24 10.02 11.75
C ASP A 318 -0.94 10.58 10.35
N GLU A 319 -0.01 10.01 9.61
CA GLU A 319 0.36 10.48 8.27
C GLU A 319 -0.19 9.64 7.08
N ALA A 320 -0.35 10.33 5.95
CA ALA A 320 -0.61 9.73 4.64
C ALA A 320 0.70 9.50 3.86
N GLY A 321 1.83 9.55 4.57
CA GLY A 321 3.20 9.49 4.09
C GLY A 321 4.14 10.35 4.95
N GLU A 322 4.90 9.70 5.82
CA GLU A 322 6.16 10.19 6.41
C GLU A 322 7.28 10.01 5.40
N TRP A 323 7.96 11.08 5.00
CA TRP A 323 9.01 11.02 3.98
C TRP A 323 10.33 11.56 4.51
N ASP A 324 11.30 10.66 4.55
CA ASP A 324 12.62 10.82 5.10
C ASP A 324 13.68 10.90 4.01
N GLY A 325 14.77 11.59 4.30
CA GLY A 325 15.89 11.73 3.37
C GLY A 325 17.02 10.74 3.60
N ASP A 326 17.13 10.25 4.85
CA ASP A 326 18.29 9.59 5.46
C ASP A 326 18.01 9.23 6.93
N ASP A 327 18.41 8.02 7.37
CA ASP A 327 18.35 7.57 8.78
C ASP A 327 19.45 8.22 9.65
N TRP A 328 19.40 9.55 9.76
CA TRP A 328 20.41 10.30 10.50
C TRP A 328 20.20 10.24 12.03
N ASP A 329 18.97 10.01 12.51
CA ASP A 329 18.65 9.94 13.94
C ASP A 329 19.12 8.62 14.57
N LEU A 330 18.80 7.47 13.96
CA LEU A 330 19.17 6.17 14.54
C LEU A 330 20.68 5.88 14.34
N ARG A 331 21.28 6.35 13.23
CA ARG A 331 22.61 5.87 12.78
C ARG A 331 23.57 6.97 12.29
N SER A 332 23.72 8.06 13.05
CA SER A 332 24.65 9.21 12.79
C SER A 332 26.14 8.93 12.43
N ASN A 333 26.59 7.67 12.43
CA ASN A 333 27.93 7.24 12.01
C ASN A 333 27.93 6.24 10.84
N ASP A 334 26.77 5.97 10.23
CA ASP A 334 26.53 4.78 9.41
C ASP A 334 25.75 5.10 8.12
N VAL A 335 26.13 6.21 7.48
CA VAL A 335 25.58 6.68 6.20
C VAL A 335 26.71 6.77 5.15
N THR A 336 26.42 6.44 3.88
CA THR A 336 27.36 6.57 2.77
C THR A 336 27.52 8.04 2.38
N LEU A 337 28.63 8.63 2.84
CA LEU A 337 28.94 10.04 2.59
C LEU A 337 29.76 10.24 1.31
N ASN A 338 29.33 11.22 0.51
CA ASN A 338 30.10 11.82 -0.57
C ASN A 338 31.38 12.52 -0.07
N ALA A 339 32.25 12.90 -1.00
CA ALA A 339 33.52 13.58 -0.70
C ALA A 339 33.38 14.96 0.00
N ASP A 340 32.17 15.54 0.04
CA ASP A 340 31.83 16.75 0.78
C ASP A 340 31.13 16.48 2.13
N GLY A 341 30.99 15.21 2.52
CA GLY A 341 30.43 14.78 3.79
C GLY A 341 28.91 14.62 3.82
N ARG A 342 28.23 14.54 2.66
CA ARG A 342 26.77 14.40 2.56
C ARG A 342 26.33 12.97 2.23
N PRO A 343 25.24 12.45 2.82
CA PRO A 343 24.55 11.24 2.38
C PRO A 343 24.34 11.18 0.86
N VAL A 344 24.41 10.00 0.24
CA VAL A 344 23.94 9.77 -1.14
C VAL A 344 23.52 8.33 -1.41
N PRO A 345 22.42 8.11 -2.16
CA PRO A 345 21.47 9.12 -2.65
C PRO A 345 20.62 9.70 -1.51
N PHE A 346 20.37 11.01 -1.46
CA PHE A 346 19.24 11.48 -0.63
C PHE A 346 17.93 11.04 -1.29
N SER A 347 16.88 10.82 -0.48
CA SER A 347 15.56 10.61 -1.04
C SER A 347 15.20 11.81 -1.92
N TYR A 348 14.84 11.54 -3.17
CA TYR A 348 14.48 12.55 -4.16
C TYR A 348 13.32 12.09 -5.05
N PRO A 349 12.21 11.57 -4.48
CA PRO A 349 11.12 11.06 -5.28
C PRO A 349 10.35 12.19 -5.98
N PHE A 350 9.71 11.81 -7.08
CA PHE A 350 8.75 12.65 -7.79
C PHE A 350 7.36 12.02 -7.71
N VAL A 351 6.51 12.56 -6.84
CA VAL A 351 5.13 12.10 -6.64
C VAL A 351 4.18 12.95 -7.49
N TYR A 352 3.57 12.34 -8.50
CA TYR A 352 2.54 12.95 -9.34
C TYR A 352 1.16 12.37 -9.03
N ASN A 353 0.12 13.20 -9.14
CA ASN A 353 -1.27 12.74 -9.13
C ASN A 353 -1.67 11.98 -7.84
N MET A 354 -1.17 12.38 -6.68
CA MET A 354 -1.60 11.81 -5.40
C MET A 354 -3.00 12.33 -5.01
N THR A 355 -3.84 11.52 -4.39
CA THR A 355 -5.06 11.96 -3.69
C THR A 355 -5.08 11.41 -2.28
N VAL A 356 -5.00 12.28 -1.28
CA VAL A 356 -5.19 11.96 0.14
C VAL A 356 -6.58 12.39 0.58
N VAL A 357 -7.37 11.46 1.12
CA VAL A 357 -8.64 11.73 1.79
C VAL A 357 -8.48 11.40 3.27
N GLY A 358 -8.43 12.44 4.10
CA GLY A 358 -8.41 12.28 5.55
C GLY A 358 -9.77 11.85 6.11
N SER A 359 -9.76 11.41 7.36
CA SER A 359 -10.94 11.02 8.11
C SER A 359 -11.26 12.06 9.19
N ASP A 360 -12.55 12.34 9.34
CA ASP A 360 -13.06 13.24 10.37
C ASP A 360 -13.61 12.38 11.52
N LEU A 361 -12.73 11.99 12.44
CA LEU A 361 -13.11 11.15 13.58
C LEU A 361 -14.22 11.85 14.40
N PRO A 362 -15.27 11.12 14.84
CA PRO A 362 -16.36 11.74 15.59
C PRO A 362 -15.86 12.45 16.84
N SER A 363 -16.10 13.77 16.94
CA SER A 363 -15.63 14.69 18.00
C SER A 363 -16.02 14.35 19.45
N THR A 364 -16.64 13.19 19.69
CA THR A 364 -16.89 12.60 21.00
C THR A 364 -15.79 11.62 21.45
N SER A 365 -15.00 11.09 20.51
CA SER A 365 -13.76 10.38 20.80
C SER A 365 -12.66 11.42 21.00
N ALA A 366 -12.22 11.60 22.24
CA ALA A 366 -11.08 12.47 22.56
C ALA A 366 -9.72 11.86 22.16
N ALA A 367 -9.73 10.75 21.42
CA ALA A 367 -8.69 10.43 20.46
C ALA A 367 -8.87 11.37 19.25
N THR A 368 -8.42 12.62 19.44
CA THR A 368 -7.83 13.39 18.36
C THR A 368 -6.80 12.55 17.60
N HIS A 369 -6.50 12.88 16.35
CA HIS A 369 -5.14 12.60 15.84
C HIS A 369 -4.20 13.47 16.66
N SER A 370 -3.76 12.90 17.79
CA SER A 370 -2.81 13.44 18.74
C SER A 370 -1.80 12.32 18.96
N ASN A 371 -0.49 12.55 18.89
CA ASN A 371 0.14 13.80 19.31
C ASN A 371 1.43 14.12 18.53
N SER A 372 1.33 14.22 17.21
CA SER A 372 2.34 14.88 16.39
C SER A 372 1.84 16.30 16.02
N ASP A 373 2.74 17.30 16.03
CA ASP A 373 2.50 18.60 15.35
C ASP A 373 2.80 18.47 13.83
N LEU A 374 2.84 17.22 13.36
CA LEU A 374 3.19 16.83 12.01
C LEU A 374 1.91 16.85 11.16
N GLY A 375 2.06 16.63 9.87
CA GLY A 375 1.01 16.97 8.91
C GLY A 375 0.87 15.83 7.93
N ARG A 376 -0.34 15.63 7.38
CA ARG A 376 -0.70 14.44 6.59
C ARG A 376 0.29 14.04 5.49
N ILE A 377 1.14 14.94 5.01
CA ILE A 377 2.42 14.57 4.42
C ILE A 377 3.51 15.20 5.29
N LEU A 378 4.38 14.37 5.85
CA LEU A 378 5.52 14.82 6.63
C LEU A 378 6.78 14.70 5.77
N MET A 379 7.59 15.76 5.77
CA MET A 379 8.89 15.77 5.09
C MET A 379 9.95 16.14 6.13
N ARG A 380 10.77 15.18 6.58
CA ARG A 380 11.79 15.38 7.63
C ARG A 380 13.14 14.82 7.18
N ASN A 381 14.11 14.69 8.10
CA ASN A 381 15.34 13.89 7.93
C ASN A 381 16.14 14.12 6.63
N GLY A 382 16.17 15.37 6.15
CA GLY A 382 16.88 15.73 4.91
C GLY A 382 16.15 15.40 3.61
N PHE A 383 14.86 15.04 3.67
CA PHE A 383 14.02 14.77 2.51
C PHE A 383 14.10 15.88 1.47
N ASN A 384 14.04 15.45 0.21
CA ASN A 384 14.15 16.27 -0.96
C ASN A 384 13.22 15.67 -2.03
N GLY A 385 12.75 16.45 -3.00
CA GLY A 385 11.81 15.93 -4.00
C GLY A 385 10.50 16.72 -4.09
N TRP A 386 9.51 16.19 -4.82
CA TRP A 386 8.37 17.00 -5.25
C TRP A 386 7.02 16.27 -5.19
N VAL A 387 6.01 16.99 -4.72
CA VAL A 387 4.59 16.63 -4.90
C VAL A 387 3.97 17.50 -5.98
N ALA A 388 3.40 16.88 -7.00
CA ALA A 388 2.91 17.57 -8.17
C ALA A 388 1.53 17.07 -8.63
N ASN A 389 0.67 18.01 -9.03
CA ASN A 389 -0.68 17.71 -9.54
C ASN A 389 -1.57 16.89 -8.56
N SER A 390 -1.41 17.09 -7.25
CA SER A 390 -2.04 16.26 -6.20
C SER A 390 -3.22 16.93 -5.50
N ILE A 391 -3.94 16.16 -4.69
CA ILE A 391 -5.04 16.60 -3.83
C ILE A 391 -4.80 16.09 -2.41
N ILE A 392 -4.95 16.95 -1.42
CA ILE A 392 -4.98 16.59 0.00
C ILE A 392 -6.24 17.24 0.59
N VAL A 393 -7.16 16.44 1.12
CA VAL A 393 -8.50 16.91 1.52
C VAL A 393 -9.00 16.28 2.82
N ASN A 394 -9.82 17.04 3.56
CA ASN A 394 -10.44 16.65 4.84
C ASN A 394 -9.39 16.25 5.90
N THR A 395 -8.49 17.17 6.25
CA THR A 395 -7.43 16.86 7.24
C THR A 395 -7.86 17.12 8.69
N GLY A 396 -9.11 17.54 8.91
CA GLY A 396 -9.66 17.84 10.23
C GLY A 396 -8.90 18.99 10.89
N SER A 397 -8.38 18.75 12.10
CA SER A 397 -7.49 19.69 12.80
C SER A 397 -6.01 19.56 12.41
N THR A 398 -5.61 18.46 11.77
CA THR A 398 -4.21 18.19 11.41
C THR A 398 -3.79 19.04 10.22
N ASN A 399 -2.54 19.49 10.20
CA ASN A 399 -1.98 20.17 9.03
C ASN A 399 -1.97 19.20 7.82
N PRO A 400 -2.14 19.68 6.58
CA PRO A 400 -2.05 18.81 5.41
C PRO A 400 -0.62 18.57 4.91
N LEU A 401 0.37 19.28 5.47
CA LEU A 401 1.79 19.19 5.17
C LEU A 401 2.57 19.73 6.37
N SER A 402 3.65 19.05 6.75
CA SER A 402 4.69 19.58 7.64
C SER A 402 6.07 19.36 7.02
N VAL A 403 6.93 20.38 7.04
CA VAL A 403 8.31 20.32 6.51
C VAL A 403 9.27 20.60 7.66
N SER A 404 9.87 19.56 8.21
CA SER A 404 10.56 19.61 9.49
C SER A 404 12.02 20.10 9.38
N ASN A 405 12.53 20.61 10.50
CA ASN A 405 13.96 20.80 10.78
C ASN A 405 14.53 19.73 11.71
N ALA A 406 13.67 18.83 12.20
CA ALA A 406 14.07 17.77 13.11
C ALA A 406 15.10 16.86 12.43
N ASP A 407 16.09 16.47 13.23
CA ASP A 407 16.99 15.32 13.13
C ASP A 407 17.86 15.15 11.85
N GLY A 408 17.72 16.05 10.87
CA GLY A 408 18.64 16.17 9.74
C GLY A 408 20.00 16.82 10.06
N ALA A 409 21.04 16.42 9.33
CA ALA A 409 22.38 17.01 9.44
C ALA A 409 22.38 18.55 9.23
N PRO A 410 23.14 19.34 10.02
CA PRO A 410 23.13 20.81 9.92
C PRO A 410 23.48 21.34 8.51
N GLY A 411 22.51 22.00 7.86
CA GLY A 411 22.62 22.51 6.49
C GLY A 411 22.03 21.60 5.41
N TYR A 412 21.47 20.44 5.78
CA TYR A 412 20.85 19.44 4.88
C TYR A 412 19.59 18.80 5.52
N ASN A 413 18.70 19.62 6.09
CA ASN A 413 17.35 19.20 6.50
C ASN A 413 16.30 19.58 5.43
N ALA A 414 15.06 19.11 5.59
CA ALA A 414 13.98 19.35 4.63
C ALA A 414 13.65 20.87 4.47
N THR A 415 13.77 21.66 5.53
CA THR A 415 13.59 23.13 5.46
C THR A 415 14.69 23.82 4.64
N ASP A 416 15.95 23.42 4.81
CA ASP A 416 17.07 23.93 4.00
C ASP A 416 16.89 23.53 2.52
N ASN A 417 16.40 22.32 2.23
CA ASN A 417 16.05 21.86 0.88
C ASN A 417 14.87 22.63 0.28
N ALA A 418 13.86 23.00 1.08
CA ALA A 418 12.79 23.89 0.66
C ALA A 418 13.33 25.30 0.36
N ALA A 419 14.19 25.87 1.23
CA ALA A 419 14.82 27.16 1.00
C ALA A 419 15.78 27.18 -0.21
N ALA A 420 16.38 26.04 -0.55
CA ALA A 420 17.20 25.84 -1.75
C ALA A 420 16.37 25.65 -3.05
N GLY A 421 15.05 25.42 -2.94
CA GLY A 421 14.17 25.16 -4.08
C GLY A 421 14.30 23.76 -4.67
N THR A 422 14.85 22.79 -3.92
CA THR A 422 14.97 21.39 -4.36
C THR A 422 13.83 20.53 -3.84
N LEU A 423 13.28 20.84 -2.66
CA LEU A 423 11.99 20.33 -2.18
C LEU A 423 10.88 21.30 -2.60
N GLY A 424 9.77 20.82 -3.17
CA GLY A 424 8.66 21.71 -3.53
C GLY A 424 7.32 21.06 -3.85
N LEU A 425 6.27 21.89 -3.84
CA LEU A 425 4.91 21.49 -4.20
C LEU A 425 4.42 22.30 -5.40
N ALA A 426 3.82 21.64 -6.39
CA ALA A 426 3.27 22.30 -7.58
C ALA A 426 1.90 21.74 -7.96
N GLY A 427 0.91 22.59 -8.20
CA GLY A 427 -0.41 22.13 -8.59
C GLY A 427 -1.16 21.33 -7.54
N VAL A 428 -0.86 21.48 -6.26
CA VAL A 428 -1.55 20.76 -5.19
C VAL A 428 -2.83 21.50 -4.78
N THR A 429 -3.96 20.81 -4.67
CA THR A 429 -5.17 21.34 -4.03
C THR A 429 -5.25 20.84 -2.61
N PHE A 430 -5.27 21.78 -1.66
CA PHE A 430 -5.63 21.57 -0.27
C PHE A 430 -7.09 21.99 -0.08
N GLY A 431 -7.94 21.08 0.39
CA GLY A 431 -9.37 21.36 0.64
C GLY A 431 -9.82 20.89 2.01
N ASP A 432 -10.67 21.68 2.67
CA ASP A 432 -11.09 21.46 4.05
C ASP A 432 -9.91 21.17 5.00
N VAL A 433 -8.94 22.09 4.96
CA VAL A 433 -7.73 22.08 5.79
C VAL A 433 -7.75 23.25 6.78
N PRO A 434 -7.03 23.19 7.92
CA PRO A 434 -7.03 24.25 8.93
C PRO A 434 -6.81 25.66 8.38
N SER A 435 -7.65 26.61 8.80
CA SER A 435 -7.67 27.99 8.29
C SER A 435 -6.39 28.83 8.48
N GLY A 436 -5.40 28.30 9.21
CA GLY A 436 -4.07 28.89 9.41
C GLY A 436 -2.97 28.33 8.50
N PHE A 437 -3.29 27.37 7.63
CA PHE A 437 -2.31 26.73 6.73
C PHE A 437 -2.13 27.48 5.40
N PRO A 438 -0.90 27.61 4.87
CA PRO A 438 0.37 27.45 5.57
C PRO A 438 0.61 28.62 6.55
N ALA A 439 1.40 28.39 7.59
CA ALA A 439 1.82 29.46 8.49
C ALA A 439 2.77 30.43 7.79
N ALA A 440 2.64 31.73 8.05
CA ALA A 440 3.49 32.73 7.41
C ALA A 440 4.96 32.61 7.86
N SER A 441 5.89 32.67 6.91
CA SER A 441 7.34 32.46 7.05
C SER A 441 7.75 31.04 7.47
N SER A 442 6.92 30.03 7.19
CA SER A 442 7.22 28.63 7.48
C SER A 442 7.94 27.91 6.32
N ALA A 443 8.42 26.69 6.59
CA ALA A 443 9.03 25.83 5.59
C ALA A 443 7.98 25.36 4.56
N GLU A 444 6.74 25.13 5.00
CA GLU A 444 5.59 24.80 4.15
C GLU A 444 5.25 25.96 3.21
N GLU A 445 5.20 27.22 3.70
CA GLU A 445 5.00 28.39 2.82
C GLU A 445 6.08 28.45 1.73
N THR A 446 7.33 28.13 2.09
CA THR A 446 8.47 28.10 1.16
C THR A 446 8.32 26.98 0.13
N ALA A 447 8.00 25.75 0.57
CA ALA A 447 7.78 24.61 -0.31
C ALA A 447 6.59 24.82 -1.28
N LEU A 448 5.50 25.44 -0.81
CA LEU A 448 4.36 25.85 -1.64
C LEU A 448 4.70 26.99 -2.62
N ALA A 449 5.73 27.80 -2.35
CA ALA A 449 6.18 28.89 -3.20
C ALA A 449 7.21 28.46 -4.27
N ASN A 450 7.86 27.30 -4.10
CA ASN A 450 8.81 26.76 -5.07
C ASN A 450 8.15 26.30 -6.38
N GLY A 451 6.92 25.80 -6.30
CA GLY A 451 6.09 25.49 -7.46
C GLY A 451 5.02 26.55 -7.76
N GLY A 452 4.02 26.17 -8.56
CA GLY A 452 2.94 27.07 -8.96
C GLY A 452 1.61 26.36 -9.19
N GLY A 453 0.51 27.11 -9.08
CA GLY A 453 -0.85 26.56 -9.25
C GLY A 453 -1.39 25.78 -8.04
N ASN A 454 -0.73 25.90 -6.89
CA ASN A 454 -1.23 25.42 -5.59
C ASN A 454 -2.49 26.19 -5.20
N LEU A 455 -3.47 25.51 -4.58
CA LEU A 455 -4.72 26.09 -4.12
C LEU A 455 -4.97 25.65 -2.67
N VAL A 456 -5.34 26.58 -1.78
CA VAL A 456 -5.69 26.29 -0.39
C VAL A 456 -7.12 26.74 -0.11
N ASN A 457 -7.95 25.82 0.38
CA ASN A 457 -9.39 26.00 0.62
C ASN A 457 -10.13 26.76 -0.51
N PRO A 458 -9.96 26.38 -1.80
CA PRO A 458 -10.69 27.02 -2.88
C PRO A 458 -12.19 26.72 -2.77
N ALA A 459 -13.00 27.76 -2.59
CA ALA A 459 -14.44 27.66 -2.25
C ALA A 459 -15.35 26.94 -3.27
N THR A 460 -14.82 26.47 -4.40
CA THR A 460 -15.53 25.66 -5.40
C THR A 460 -15.17 24.18 -5.36
N PHE A 461 -14.08 23.81 -4.69
CA PHE A 461 -13.58 22.43 -4.67
C PHE A 461 -14.46 21.52 -3.80
N SER A 462 -14.65 20.30 -4.29
CA SER A 462 -15.16 19.16 -3.53
C SER A 462 -14.67 17.87 -4.17
N LEU A 463 -14.84 16.74 -3.48
CA LEU A 463 -14.95 15.43 -4.13
C LEU A 463 -16.39 15.19 -4.62
N LEU A 464 -16.62 14.18 -5.47
CA LEU A 464 -17.94 13.87 -6.05
C LEU A 464 -18.83 12.95 -5.18
N GLY A 465 -18.40 12.60 -3.96
CA GLY A 465 -19.21 11.87 -2.97
C GLY A 465 -19.99 12.80 -2.02
N GLU A 466 -21.02 12.28 -1.33
CA GLU A 466 -21.78 13.04 -0.33
C GLU A 466 -21.04 13.21 1.01
N ASP A 467 -19.93 12.49 1.22
CA ASP A 467 -19.19 12.49 2.47
C ASP A 467 -17.68 12.62 2.20
N GLN A 468 -17.13 13.82 2.41
CA GLN A 468 -15.68 14.01 2.52
C GLN A 468 -15.17 13.51 3.89
N ASN A 469 -16.06 13.36 4.87
CA ASN A 469 -15.79 13.04 6.25
C ASN A 469 -15.98 11.53 6.46
N PHE A 470 -15.24 10.74 5.67
CA PHE A 470 -15.43 9.30 5.56
C PHE A 470 -15.42 8.61 6.93
N ASN A 471 -16.56 8.01 7.28
CA ASN A 471 -16.85 7.42 8.59
C ASN A 471 -17.20 5.92 8.51
N GLY A 472 -16.85 5.27 7.39
CA GLY A 472 -17.13 3.85 7.14
C GLY A 472 -18.59 3.51 6.82
N SER A 473 -19.54 4.45 6.92
CA SER A 473 -20.97 4.22 6.60
C SER A 473 -21.40 4.80 5.24
N ALA A 474 -20.61 5.73 4.68
CA ALA A 474 -20.82 6.34 3.38
C ALA A 474 -19.91 5.72 2.30
N THR A 475 -20.26 5.94 1.04
CA THR A 475 -19.42 5.57 -0.11
C THR A 475 -18.67 6.80 -0.63
N LEU A 476 -17.34 6.69 -0.71
CA LEU A 476 -16.45 7.70 -1.24
C LEU A 476 -16.39 7.62 -2.78
N ASN A 477 -16.49 8.79 -3.43
CA ASN A 477 -16.13 8.98 -4.83
C ASN A 477 -14.99 9.99 -4.89
N PRO A 478 -13.73 9.55 -5.07
CA PRO A 478 -12.54 10.39 -4.87
C PRO A 478 -12.23 11.34 -6.04
N ARG A 479 -13.13 11.48 -7.02
CA ARG A 479 -12.96 12.40 -8.15
C ARG A 479 -13.13 13.85 -7.72
N PRO A 480 -12.24 14.77 -8.15
CA PRO A 480 -12.41 16.19 -7.89
C PRO A 480 -13.52 16.83 -8.71
N THR A 481 -14.15 17.86 -8.13
CA THR A 481 -14.99 18.83 -8.84
C THR A 481 -14.60 20.26 -8.46
N GLY A 482 -14.92 21.23 -9.32
CA GLY A 482 -14.67 22.65 -9.06
C GLY A 482 -13.21 23.11 -9.07
N ILE A 483 -12.29 22.28 -9.58
CA ILE A 483 -10.91 22.63 -9.95
C ILE A 483 -10.87 23.00 -11.44
N PRO A 484 -10.02 23.94 -11.90
CA PRO A 484 -9.85 24.23 -13.32
C PRO A 484 -9.44 22.99 -14.13
N THR A 485 -10.20 22.65 -15.18
CA THR A 485 -10.01 21.46 -16.02
C THR A 485 -8.99 21.64 -17.15
N ASN A 486 -8.29 22.77 -17.19
CA ASN A 486 -7.27 23.08 -18.19
C ASN A 486 -5.85 22.95 -17.59
N TYR A 487 -5.64 21.89 -16.82
CA TYR A 487 -4.47 21.71 -15.97
C TYR A 487 -3.63 20.53 -16.41
N THR A 488 -2.53 20.80 -17.10
CA THR A 488 -1.47 19.82 -17.40
C THR A 488 -0.47 19.76 -16.25
N ASN A 489 0.16 18.60 -16.03
CA ASN A 489 1.20 18.40 -15.02
C ASN A 489 2.20 19.58 -14.94
N PRO A 490 2.41 20.17 -13.74
CA PRO A 490 3.26 21.35 -13.58
C PRO A 490 4.74 21.01 -13.55
N ALA A 491 5.60 22.01 -13.78
CA ALA A 491 7.00 21.92 -13.38
C ALA A 491 7.12 21.47 -11.90
N PRO A 492 8.01 20.53 -11.57
CA PRO A 492 9.12 20.00 -12.39
C PRO A 492 8.77 18.76 -13.23
N PHE A 493 7.61 18.70 -13.90
CA PHE A 493 7.21 17.60 -14.77
C PHE A 493 8.29 17.17 -15.77
N ILE A 494 8.82 15.97 -15.55
CA ILE A 494 9.79 15.29 -16.42
C ILE A 494 9.01 14.47 -17.45
N GLY A 495 8.39 15.15 -18.41
CA GLY A 495 7.52 14.50 -19.38
C GLY A 495 8.25 13.61 -20.38
N GLY A 496 7.67 12.44 -20.67
CA GLY A 496 8.18 11.47 -21.63
C GLY A 496 9.08 10.42 -20.99
N GLY A 497 8.45 9.39 -20.43
CA GLY A 497 9.10 8.33 -19.69
C GLY A 497 8.04 7.49 -18.97
N PHE A 498 8.08 7.51 -17.64
CA PHE A 498 7.12 6.84 -16.76
C PHE A 498 5.84 7.67 -16.55
N ILE A 499 5.96 8.95 -16.15
CA ILE A 499 4.81 9.80 -15.80
C ILE A 499 3.91 10.15 -17.02
N GLU A 500 2.63 9.77 -16.94
CA GLU A 500 1.57 10.14 -17.88
C GLU A 500 1.19 11.63 -17.76
N THR A 501 0.90 12.28 -18.89
CA THR A 501 0.32 13.63 -18.91
C THR A 501 -1.20 13.57 -18.85
N VAL A 502 -1.79 14.03 -17.75
CA VAL A 502 -3.26 14.12 -17.59
C VAL A 502 -3.75 15.57 -17.58
N GLU A 503 -5.06 15.77 -17.79
CA GLU A 503 -5.75 17.07 -17.77
C GLU A 503 -6.55 17.33 -16.46
N TYR A 504 -6.43 16.42 -15.49
CA TYR A 504 -7.08 16.48 -14.17
C TYR A 504 -6.04 16.52 -13.04
N ARG A 505 -6.50 16.78 -11.81
CA ARG A 505 -5.68 16.83 -10.59
C ARG A 505 -6.00 15.66 -9.67
N GLY A 506 -5.01 15.15 -8.96
CA GLY A 506 -5.11 13.97 -8.11
C GLY A 506 -5.15 12.65 -8.89
N ALA A 507 -5.46 11.57 -8.19
CA ALA A 507 -5.32 10.19 -8.67
C ALA A 507 -6.44 9.71 -9.62
N PHE A 508 -7.48 10.52 -9.87
CA PHE A 508 -8.69 10.08 -10.57
C PHE A 508 -9.20 11.08 -11.60
N ASP A 509 -9.49 10.55 -12.79
CA ASP A 509 -10.16 11.30 -13.87
C ASP A 509 -11.50 11.88 -13.38
N SER A 510 -11.65 13.20 -13.50
CA SER A 510 -12.89 13.92 -13.19
C SER A 510 -14.11 13.47 -14.02
N ASN A 511 -13.91 12.78 -15.15
CA ASN A 511 -14.99 12.24 -15.99
C ASN A 511 -15.61 10.97 -15.36
N THR A 512 -16.82 11.12 -14.81
CA THR A 512 -17.62 10.02 -14.22
C THR A 512 -18.02 8.90 -15.20
N SER A 513 -17.72 9.02 -16.50
CA SER A 513 -17.89 7.92 -17.46
C SER A 513 -16.70 6.96 -17.53
N THR A 514 -15.53 7.40 -17.07
CA THR A 514 -14.31 6.57 -16.94
C THR A 514 -14.36 5.86 -15.59
N PRO A 515 -14.33 4.52 -15.48
CA PRO A 515 -14.30 3.86 -14.17
C PRO A 515 -13.11 4.30 -13.29
N LEU A 516 -13.26 4.32 -11.97
CA LEU A 516 -12.12 4.45 -11.05
C LEU A 516 -11.17 3.27 -11.32
N TRP A 517 -9.86 3.51 -11.36
CA TRP A 517 -8.87 2.46 -11.61
C TRP A 517 -8.87 1.38 -10.52
N THR A 518 -9.32 1.70 -9.30
CA THR A 518 -9.55 0.76 -8.19
C THR A 518 -10.76 -0.18 -8.41
N THR A 519 -11.58 0.02 -9.44
CA THR A 519 -12.81 -0.77 -9.66
C THR A 519 -12.50 -2.23 -10.01
N GLY A 520 -13.15 -3.17 -9.30
CA GLY A 520 -13.20 -4.60 -9.65
C GLY A 520 -12.15 -5.49 -9.00
N TRP A 521 -11.10 -4.94 -8.39
CA TRP A 521 -9.98 -5.72 -7.83
C TRP A 521 -9.55 -5.35 -6.42
N THR A 522 -9.97 -4.16 -5.94
CA THR A 522 -9.66 -3.68 -4.59
C THR A 522 -10.67 -4.19 -3.56
N ALA A 523 -10.21 -4.48 -2.35
CA ALA A 523 -11.04 -4.75 -1.18
C ALA A 523 -11.99 -3.59 -0.93
N ALA A 524 -11.49 -2.35 -0.99
CA ALA A 524 -12.31 -1.16 -0.78
C ALA A 524 -13.47 -1.02 -1.79
N ASN A 525 -13.29 -1.45 -3.05
CA ASN A 525 -14.39 -1.50 -4.01
C ASN A 525 -15.35 -2.69 -3.76
N ALA A 526 -14.83 -3.89 -3.45
CA ALA A 526 -15.66 -5.05 -3.13
C ALA A 526 -16.53 -4.83 -1.88
N ARG A 527 -16.01 -4.10 -0.88
CA ARG A 527 -16.74 -3.66 0.32
C ARG A 527 -17.74 -2.52 0.07
N GLY A 528 -17.71 -1.87 -1.10
CA GLY A 528 -18.58 -0.74 -1.43
C GLY A 528 -18.16 0.60 -0.81
N PHE A 529 -16.94 0.72 -0.28
CA PHE A 529 -16.39 1.98 0.22
C PHE A 529 -16.04 2.94 -0.92
N LEU A 530 -15.65 2.41 -2.10
CA LEU A 530 -15.38 3.19 -3.30
C LEU A 530 -16.42 2.94 -4.39
N ALA A 531 -17.02 4.00 -4.95
CA ALA A 531 -17.91 3.91 -6.11
C ALA A 531 -17.72 5.03 -7.15
N ASN A 532 -18.22 4.75 -8.35
CA ASN A 532 -18.07 5.55 -9.57
C ASN A 532 -19.00 6.76 -9.67
#